data_AF-A0AAD2I209-F1
#
_entry.id   AF-A0AAD2I209-F1
#
_cell.length_a   1.000
_cell.length_b   1.000
_cell.length_c   1.000
_cell.angle_alpha   90.00
_cell.angle_beta   90.00
_cell.angle_gamma   90.00
#
_symmetry.space_group_name_H-M   'P 1'
#
loop_
_entity.id
_entity.type
_entity.pdbx_description
1 polymer ?
#
loop_
_entity_poly.entity_id
_entity_poly.type
_entity_poly.pdbx_seq_one_letter_code
_entity_poly.pdbx_strand_id
1 'polypeptide(L)'
;MASTVFNSFAHFVIVMRVYRLWDRRKEIKWILIVAFTTAMSVAAAFAVLSLRQLDRTVTFTPALDMCTISTKPESLKFCLAALTAFDLFIIVMTIFNALDRPHRHQADVMTALQNDGARMFVCLFRAPNVLKIATVLLTYPSI
;
A
#
# COMPACT_ATOMS: atom_id res chain seq x y z
N MET A 1 -10.00 14.06 2.44
CA MET A 1 -10.59 13.47 1.22
C MET A 1 -9.61 13.39 0.06
N ALA A 2 -8.89 14.48 -0.29
CA ALA A 2 -7.92 14.47 -1.40
C ALA A 2 -6.81 13.40 -1.27
N SER A 3 -6.28 13.18 -0.06
CA SER A 3 -5.26 12.18 0.22
C SER A 3 -5.72 10.74 -0.06
N THR A 4 -6.96 10.40 0.29
CA THR A 4 -7.53 9.07 0.06
C THR A 4 -7.75 8.79 -1.42
N VAL A 5 -8.24 9.79 -2.17
CA VAL A 5 -8.45 9.67 -3.62
C VAL A 5 -7.12 9.47 -4.34
N PHE A 6 -6.11 10.28 -4.00
CA PHE A 6 -4.77 10.14 -4.55
C PHE A 6 -4.17 8.76 -4.28
N ASN A 7 -4.33 8.25 -3.05
CA ASN A 7 -3.84 6.92 -2.69
C ASN A 7 -4.52 5.82 -3.51
N SER A 8 -5.84 5.86 -3.66
CA SER A 8 -6.59 4.88 -4.48
C SER A 8 -6.15 4.90 -5.94
N PHE A 9 -5.95 6.10 -6.50
CA PHE A 9 -5.47 6.26 -7.87
C PHE A 9 -4.06 5.67 -8.05
N ALA A 10 -3.15 5.93 -7.10
CA ALA A 10 -1.80 5.38 -7.13
C ALA A 10 -1.81 3.84 -7.10
N HIS A 11 -2.63 3.23 -6.23
CA HIS A 11 -2.75 1.76 -6.16
C HIS A 11 -3.28 1.18 -7.46
N PHE A 12 -4.25 1.85 -8.09
CA PHE A 12 -4.78 1.44 -9.40
C PHE A 12 -3.72 1.48 -10.50
N VAL A 13 -2.90 2.53 -10.56
CA VAL A 13 -1.79 2.64 -11.52
C VAL A 13 -0.75 1.55 -11.30
N ILE A 14 -0.42 1.23 -10.04
CA ILE A 14 0.52 0.15 -9.70
C ILE A 14 -0.02 -1.20 -10.18
N VAL A 15 -1.28 -1.51 -9.88
CA VAL A 15 -1.97 -2.73 -10.34
C VAL A 15 -1.93 -2.83 -11.88
N MET A 16 -2.21 -1.74 -12.59
CA MET A 16 -2.11 -1.72 -14.06
C MET A 16 -0.69 -1.98 -14.58
N ARG A 17 0.34 -1.43 -13.92
CA ARG A 17 1.74 -1.67 -14.27
C ARG A 17 2.13 -3.13 -14.07
N VAL A 18 1.74 -3.72 -12.94
CA VAL A 18 1.97 -5.13 -12.63
C VAL A 18 1.24 -6.04 -13.63
N TYR A 19 -0.01 -5.71 -13.98
CA TYR A 19 -0.75 -6.43 -15.01
C TYR A 19 -0.08 -6.36 -16.38
N ARG A 20 0.45 -5.19 -16.77
CA ARG A 20 1.21 -5.04 -18.02
C ARG A 20 2.52 -5.80 -17.99
N LEU A 21 3.14 -5.94 -16.82
CA LEU A 21 4.39 -6.69 -16.62
C LEU A 21 4.21 -8.20 -16.82
N TRP A 22 3.04 -8.72 -16.46
CA TRP A 22 2.64 -10.13 -16.61
C TRP A 22 2.11 -10.50 -18.02
N ASP A 23 2.43 -9.68 -19.01
CA ASP A 23 2.14 -9.90 -20.44
C ASP A 23 0.64 -10.16 -20.74
N ARG A 24 -0.24 -9.43 -20.05
CA ARG A 24 -1.70 -9.49 -20.22
C ARG A 24 -2.34 -10.89 -20.04
N ARG A 25 -1.72 -11.80 -19.29
CA ARG A 25 -2.34 -13.09 -18.95
C ARG A 25 -3.64 -12.87 -18.16
N LYS A 26 -4.74 -13.45 -18.64
CA LYS A 26 -6.11 -13.22 -18.12
C LYS A 26 -6.27 -13.71 -16.68
N GLU A 27 -5.62 -14.81 -16.31
CA GLU A 27 -5.62 -15.37 -14.95
C GLU A 27 -5.14 -14.33 -13.92
N ILE A 28 -4.06 -13.64 -14.25
CA ILE A 28 -3.39 -12.72 -13.32
C ILE A 28 -4.18 -11.43 -13.18
N LYS A 29 -4.87 -11.02 -14.25
CA LYS A 29 -5.84 -9.92 -14.17
C LYS A 29 -6.88 -10.18 -13.08
N TRP A 30 -7.46 -11.37 -13.05
CA TRP A 30 -8.50 -11.72 -12.09
C TRP A 30 -7.95 -11.78 -10.67
N ILE A 31 -6.79 -12.41 -10.46
CA ILE A 31 -6.13 -12.46 -9.15
C ILE A 31 -5.85 -11.04 -8.63
N LEU A 32 -5.33 -10.15 -9.48
CA LEU A 32 -4.99 -8.78 -9.11
C LEU A 32 -6.23 -7.93 -8.80
N ILE A 33 -7.32 -8.10 -9.58
CA ILE A 33 -8.59 -7.42 -9.34
C ILE A 33 -9.21 -7.88 -8.01
N VAL A 34 -9.26 -9.20 -7.77
CA VAL A 34 -9.82 -9.75 -6.52
C VAL A 34 -9.01 -9.30 -5.31
N ALA A 35 -7.67 -9.32 -5.40
CA ALA A 35 -6.81 -8.83 -4.33
C ALA A 35 -7.02 -7.31 -4.07
N PHE A 36 -7.18 -6.51 -5.14
CA PHE A 36 -7.42 -5.08 -5.00
C PHE A 36 -8.78 -4.78 -4.37
N THR A 37 -9.85 -5.41 -4.84
CA THR A 37 -11.20 -5.17 -4.31
C THR A 37 -11.32 -5.59 -2.85
N THR A 38 -10.72 -6.72 -2.47
CA THR A 38 -10.68 -7.20 -1.08
C THR A 38 -9.85 -6.27 -0.18
N ALA A 39 -8.68 -5.82 -0.62
CA ALA A 39 -7.87 -4.88 0.17
C ALA A 39 -8.59 -3.53 0.36
N MET A 40 -9.24 -3.01 -0.69
CA MET A 40 -9.97 -1.75 -0.63
C MET A 40 -11.22 -1.83 0.25
N SER A 41 -11.96 -2.94 0.23
CA SER A 41 -13.14 -3.11 1.09
C SER A 41 -12.76 -3.18 2.57
N VAL A 42 -11.69 -3.92 2.90
CA VAL A 42 -11.15 -4.01 4.26
C VAL A 42 -10.66 -2.64 4.75
N ALA A 43 -9.88 -1.92 3.93
CA ALA A 43 -9.40 -0.59 4.27
C ALA A 43 -10.56 0.40 4.48
N ALA A 44 -11.59 0.36 3.63
CA ALA A 44 -12.77 1.21 3.76
C ALA A 44 -13.55 0.92 5.05
N ALA A 45 -13.75 -0.35 5.39
CA ALA A 45 -14.44 -0.76 6.62
C ALA A 45 -13.70 -0.24 7.87
N PHE A 46 -12.38 -0.46 7.96
CA PHE A 46 -11.60 0.03 9.09
C PHE A 46 -11.48 1.56 9.12
N ALA A 47 -11.48 2.24 7.97
CA ALA A 47 -11.53 3.70 7.90
C ALA A 47 -12.84 4.24 8.49
N VAL A 48 -13.99 3.64 8.14
CA VAL A 48 -15.30 4.04 8.69
C VAL A 48 -15.34 3.79 10.20
N LEU A 49 -14.85 2.64 10.68
CA LEU A 49 -14.74 2.36 12.11
C LEU A 49 -13.84 3.36 12.83
N SER A 50 -12.74 3.77 12.21
CA SER A 50 -11.84 4.79 12.76
C SER A 50 -12.53 6.14 12.91
N LEU A 51 -13.33 6.56 11.92
CA LEU A 51 -14.11 7.80 12.00
C LEU A 51 -15.15 7.75 13.11
N ARG A 52 -15.86 6.61 13.25
CA ARG A 52 -16.82 6.40 14.34
C ARG A 52 -16.18 6.44 15.72
N GLN A 53 -14.97 5.91 15.86
CA GLN A 53 -14.20 6.00 17.11
C GLN A 53 -13.72 7.42 17.38
N LEU A 54 -13.35 8.15 16.33
CA LEU A 54 -12.90 9.54 16.44
C LEU A 54 -14.01 10.45 16.96
N ASP A 55 -15.22 10.37 16.39
CA ASP A 55 -16.37 11.17 16.82
C ASP A 55 -16.68 11.01 18.32
N ARG A 56 -16.45 9.82 18.89
CA ARG A 56 -16.66 9.58 20.32
C ARG A 56 -15.55 10.10 21.23
N THR A 57 -14.37 10.38 20.68
CA THR A 57 -13.15 10.68 21.43
C THR A 57 -12.70 12.13 21.28
N VAL A 58 -13.35 12.89 20.38
CA VAL A 58 -13.09 14.32 20.20
C VAL A 58 -13.71 15.08 21.37
N THR A 59 -12.86 15.59 22.25
CA THR A 59 -13.26 16.49 23.33
C THR A 59 -12.80 17.91 22.99
N PHE A 60 -13.69 18.89 23.14
CA PHE A 60 -13.34 20.29 22.98
C PHE A 60 -12.50 20.74 24.18
N THR A 61 -11.27 21.16 23.93
CA THR A 61 -10.37 21.63 24.98
C THR A 61 -10.34 23.16 24.96
N PRO A 62 -10.99 23.83 25.94
CA PRO A 62 -11.12 25.28 25.95
C PRO A 62 -9.79 26.02 26.16
N ALA A 63 -8.73 25.34 26.62
CA ALA A 63 -7.40 25.93 26.78
C ALA A 63 -6.68 26.21 25.45
N LEU A 64 -7.06 25.53 24.37
CA LEU A 64 -6.45 25.64 23.04
C LEU A 64 -7.43 26.18 21.99
N ASP A 65 -8.70 26.36 22.36
CA ASP A 65 -9.80 26.69 21.45
C ASP A 65 -9.90 25.74 20.24
N MET A 66 -9.50 24.48 20.47
CA MET A 66 -9.41 23.45 19.43
C MET A 66 -9.94 22.10 19.93
N CYS A 67 -10.50 21.34 19.00
CA CYS A 67 -10.85 19.95 19.20
C CYS A 67 -9.59 19.09 19.24
N THR A 68 -9.27 18.53 20.41
CA THR A 68 -8.13 17.64 20.58
C THR A 68 -8.60 16.20 20.61
N ILE A 69 -7.93 15.33 19.86
CA ILE A 69 -8.18 13.89 19.86
C ILE A 69 -7.38 13.28 21.02
N SER A 70 -8.06 12.88 22.10
CA SER A 70 -7.39 12.37 23.31
C SER A 70 -6.80 10.97 23.13
N THR A 71 -7.37 10.13 22.25
CA THR A 71 -6.92 8.74 22.09
C THR A 71 -6.86 8.37 20.62
N LYS A 72 -5.74 7.77 20.19
CA LYS A 72 -5.58 7.23 18.83
C LYS A 72 -6.48 6.00 18.65
N PRO A 73 -7.30 5.94 17.59
CA PRO A 73 -8.16 4.78 17.36
C PRO A 73 -7.35 3.56 16.89
N GLU A 74 -7.55 2.41 17.54
CA GLU A 74 -6.91 1.14 17.18
C GLU A 74 -7.31 0.66 15.77
N SER A 75 -8.49 1.06 15.29
CA SER A 75 -8.96 0.75 13.93
C SER A 75 -8.01 1.27 12.84
N LEU A 76 -7.27 2.35 13.13
CA LEU A 76 -6.28 2.91 12.21
C LEU A 76 -5.12 1.93 11.97
N LYS A 77 -4.73 1.17 13.01
CA LYS A 77 -3.67 0.16 12.93
C LYS A 77 -4.05 -0.94 11.94
N PHE A 78 -5.28 -1.45 12.03
CA PHE A 78 -5.77 -2.50 11.14
C PHE A 78 -5.92 -2.01 9.70
N CYS A 79 -6.38 -0.77 9.51
CA CYS A 79 -6.43 -0.14 8.19
C CYS A 79 -5.03 -0.10 7.56
N LEU A 80 -4.05 0.46 8.27
CA LEU A 80 -2.68 0.56 7.77
C LEU A 80 -2.05 -0.81 7.51
N ALA A 81 -2.28 -1.79 8.40
CA ALA A 81 -1.80 -3.16 8.22
C ALA A 81 -2.39 -3.84 6.96
N ALA A 82 -3.67 -3.62 6.67
CA ALA A 82 -4.30 -4.16 5.46
C ALA A 82 -3.70 -3.56 4.18
N LEU A 83 -3.46 -2.25 4.17
CA LEU A 83 -2.81 -1.56 3.05
C LEU A 83 -1.36 -2.05 2.85
N THR A 84 -0.58 -2.21 3.92
CA THR A 84 0.80 -2.71 3.82
C THR A 84 0.87 -4.17 3.39
N ALA A 85 -0.07 -5.01 3.83
CA ALA A 85 -0.17 -6.39 3.39
C ALA A 85 -0.46 -6.50 1.88
N PHE A 86 -1.34 -5.65 1.34
CA PHE A 86 -1.58 -5.58 -0.09
C PHE A 86 -0.35 -5.11 -0.87
N ASP A 87 0.37 -4.10 -0.36
CA ASP A 87 1.63 -3.64 -0.95
C ASP A 87 2.67 -4.78 -1.01
N LEU A 88 2.79 -5.59 0.06
CA LEU A 88 3.65 -6.78 0.10
C LEU A 88 3.24 -7.85 -0.92
N PHE A 89 1.94 -8.09 -1.07
CA PHE A 89 1.42 -9.03 -2.07
C PHE A 89 1.83 -8.63 -3.50
N ILE A 90 1.71 -7.33 -3.83
CA ILE A 90 2.13 -6.80 -5.13
C ILE A 90 3.63 -6.99 -5.36
N ILE A 91 4.45 -6.80 -4.32
CA ILE A 91 5.91 -7.01 -4.38
C ILE A 91 6.20 -8.47 -4.73
N VAL A 92 5.60 -9.41 -4.00
CA VAL A 92 5.79 -10.84 -4.21
C VAL A 92 5.38 -11.23 -5.63
N MET A 93 4.23 -10.76 -6.13
CA MET A 93 3.79 -10.98 -7.50
C MET A 93 4.74 -10.43 -8.56
N THR A 94 5.37 -9.29 -8.29
CA THR A 94 6.33 -8.67 -9.21
C THR A 94 7.65 -9.45 -9.25
N ILE A 95 8.11 -9.94 -8.10
CA ILE A 95 9.30 -10.81 -7.99
C ILE A 95 9.04 -12.14 -8.71
N PHE A 96 7.89 -12.78 -8.47
CA PHE A 96 7.53 -14.01 -9.18
C PHE A 96 7.49 -13.82 -10.69
N ASN A 97 6.97 -12.69 -11.18
CA ASN A 97 7.00 -12.40 -12.61
C ASN A 97 8.42 -12.25 -13.16
N ALA A 98 9.31 -11.63 -12.39
CA ALA A 98 10.71 -11.46 -12.80
C ALA A 98 11.43 -12.82 -12.89
N LEU A 99 11.07 -13.77 -12.02
CA LEU A 99 11.60 -15.13 -12.01
C LEU A 99 10.99 -16.02 -13.10
N ASP A 100 9.69 -15.88 -13.38
CA ASP A 100 8.96 -16.69 -14.38
C ASP A 100 9.37 -16.37 -15.83
N ARG A 101 9.96 -15.20 -16.09
CA ARG A 101 10.40 -14.80 -17.44
C ARG A 101 11.73 -15.52 -17.80
N PRO A 102 11.75 -16.47 -18.77
CA PRO A 102 12.95 -17.21 -19.08
C PRO A 102 13.95 -16.32 -19.84
N HIS A 103 15.17 -16.24 -19.28
CA HIS A 103 16.32 -15.42 -19.67
C HIS A 103 16.94 -15.70 -21.05
N ARG A 104 16.16 -16.04 -22.08
CA ARG A 104 16.71 -16.36 -23.40
C ARG A 104 17.02 -15.09 -24.21
N HIS A 105 18.31 -14.72 -24.19
CA HIS A 105 19.12 -14.34 -25.37
C HIS A 105 19.83 -12.97 -25.46
N GLN A 106 19.72 -12.03 -24.50
CA GLN A 106 20.53 -10.79 -24.51
C GLN A 106 20.88 -10.32 -23.09
N ALA A 107 21.91 -10.94 -22.49
CA ALA A 107 22.18 -10.84 -21.05
C ALA A 107 22.78 -9.51 -20.57
N ASP A 108 23.48 -8.73 -21.42
CA ASP A 108 24.19 -7.53 -20.93
C ASP A 108 23.34 -6.25 -20.94
N VAL A 109 22.50 -6.04 -21.96
CA VAL A 109 21.65 -4.84 -22.03
C VAL A 109 20.45 -4.97 -21.08
N MET A 110 19.94 -6.18 -20.90
CA MET A 110 18.80 -6.45 -20.03
C MET A 110 19.18 -6.43 -18.55
N THR A 111 20.41 -6.81 -18.17
CA THR A 111 20.87 -6.72 -16.76
C THR A 111 21.09 -5.28 -16.33
N ALA A 112 21.66 -4.42 -17.18
CA ALA A 112 21.75 -2.98 -16.90
C ALA A 112 20.36 -2.35 -16.73
N LEU A 113 19.41 -2.67 -17.63
CA LEU A 113 18.06 -2.14 -17.58
C LEU A 113 17.20 -2.75 -16.46
N GLN A 114 17.41 -4.01 -16.10
CA GLN A 114 16.81 -4.64 -14.91
C GLN A 114 17.39 -4.07 -13.62
N ASN A 115 18.67 -3.73 -13.58
CA ASN A 115 19.28 -3.17 -12.37
C ASN A 115 18.80 -1.72 -12.15
N ASP A 116 18.63 -0.95 -13.22
CA ASP A 116 17.99 0.38 -13.15
C ASP A 116 16.49 0.31 -12.89
N GLY A 117 15.78 -0.62 -13.52
CA GLY A 117 14.36 -0.87 -13.26
C GLY A 117 14.11 -1.38 -11.84
N ALA A 118 14.98 -2.26 -11.33
CA ALA A 118 14.93 -2.78 -9.97
C ALA A 118 15.33 -1.71 -8.95
N ARG A 119 16.33 -0.87 -9.21
CA ARG A 119 16.67 0.28 -8.36
C ARG A 119 15.54 1.30 -8.34
N MET A 120 14.91 1.58 -9.48
CA MET A 120 13.76 2.49 -9.54
C MET A 120 12.54 1.91 -8.81
N PHE A 121 12.27 0.60 -8.95
CA PHE A 121 11.27 -0.10 -8.14
C PHE A 121 11.62 -0.04 -6.65
N VAL A 122 12.85 -0.34 -6.27
CA VAL A 122 13.30 -0.29 -4.88
C VAL A 122 13.18 1.13 -4.32
N CYS A 123 13.58 2.17 -5.04
CA CYS A 123 13.47 3.56 -4.59
C CYS A 123 12.01 4.02 -4.45
N LEU A 124 11.16 3.76 -5.45
CA LEU A 124 9.74 4.16 -5.42
C LEU A 124 8.90 3.34 -4.43
N PHE A 125 9.29 2.12 -4.10
CA PHE A 125 8.52 1.26 -3.19
C PHE A 125 9.06 1.21 -1.77
N ARG A 126 10.38 1.27 -1.57
CA ARG A 126 11.00 1.16 -0.23
C ARG A 126 10.78 2.44 0.57
N ALA A 127 10.93 3.62 -0.03
CA ALA A 127 10.77 4.88 0.68
C ALA A 127 9.35 5.09 1.27
N PRO A 128 8.25 4.96 0.51
CA PRO A 128 6.91 5.16 1.06
C PRO A 128 6.43 4.01 1.94
N ASN A 129 6.83 2.75 1.68
CA ASN A 129 6.42 1.62 2.53
C ASN A 129 7.17 1.58 3.85
N VAL A 130 8.48 1.90 3.86
CA VAL A 130 9.24 2.08 5.11
C VAL A 130 8.66 3.25 5.89
N LEU A 131 8.24 4.33 5.24
CA LEU A 131 7.54 5.43 5.92
C LEU A 131 6.22 4.96 6.53
N LYS A 132 5.36 4.22 5.80
CA LYS A 132 4.10 3.67 6.36
C LYS A 132 4.35 2.75 7.56
N ILE A 133 5.32 1.83 7.44
CA ILE A 133 5.69 0.89 8.52
C ILE A 133 6.29 1.64 9.71
N ALA A 134 7.17 2.62 9.45
CA ALA A 134 7.71 3.50 10.48
C ALA A 134 6.59 4.31 11.14
N THR A 135 5.60 4.82 10.41
CA THR A 135 4.44 5.49 11.01
C THR A 135 3.65 4.53 11.89
N VAL A 136 3.45 3.27 11.49
CA VAL A 136 2.80 2.25 12.33
C VAL A 136 3.60 2.01 13.62
N LEU A 137 4.92 1.84 13.52
CA LEU A 137 5.83 1.59 14.65
C LEU A 137 6.02 2.80 15.57
N LEU A 138 6.07 4.01 15.02
CA LEU A 138 6.22 5.27 15.75
C LEU A 138 4.90 5.73 16.39
N THR A 139 3.76 5.38 15.77
CA THR A 139 2.42 5.70 16.30
C THR A 139 2.00 4.72 17.39
N TYR A 140 2.47 3.48 17.32
CA TYR A 140 2.26 2.42 18.30
C TYR A 140 3.62 1.81 18.68
N PRO A 141 4.41 2.45 19.55
CA PRO A 141 5.53 1.76 20.15
C PRO A 141 4.96 0.55 20.89
N SER A 142 5.44 -0.63 20.53
CA SER A 142 5.22 -1.83 21.34
C SER A 142 5.97 -1.64 22.65
N ILE A 143 5.29 -1.11 23.66
CA ILE A 143 5.41 -1.28 25.13
C ILE A 143 4.59 -0.19 25.80
#